data_AF-A0AA42I8Q2-F1
#
_entry.id   AF-A0AA42I8Q2-F1
#
_cell.length_a   1.000
_cell.length_b   1.000
_cell.length_c   1.000
_cell.angle_alpha   90.00
_cell.angle_beta   90.00
_cell.angle_gamma   90.00
#
_symmetry.space_group_name_H-M   'P 1'
#
loop_
_entity.id
_entity.type
_entity.pdbx_description
1 polymer ?
#
loop_
_entity_poly.entity_id
_entity_poly.type
_entity_poly.pdbx_seq_one_letter_code
_entity_poly.pdbx_strand_id
1 'polypeptide(L)'
;MPEITPNHPDYGLNQQIRQGVAALDAQHGRPFDQTSERLAASLTVLAREQGLQQVDHVLVSNATAQHPAGHNIFVVQGDPTNPAHLRAMMPTAVAAQMPVEQSMQALGLTAQQQVEPQAQEMQNPTPRMG
;
A
#
# COMPACT_ATOMS: atom_id res chain seq x y z
N MET A 1 -9.45 -15.73 4.01
CA MET A 1 -8.98 -14.48 3.37
C MET A 1 -7.86 -14.86 2.44
N PRO A 2 -7.70 -14.25 1.26
CA PRO A 2 -6.53 -14.50 0.43
C PRO A 2 -5.29 -14.05 1.21
N GLU A 3 -4.36 -14.98 1.47
CA GLU A 3 -3.14 -14.73 2.23
C GLU A 3 -1.92 -14.90 1.34
N ILE A 4 -0.94 -14.01 1.51
CA ILE A 4 0.39 -14.20 0.94
C ILE A 4 1.01 -15.36 1.72
N THR A 5 1.15 -16.52 1.06
CA THR A 5 1.67 -17.73 1.69
C THR A 5 3.20 -17.74 1.70
N PRO A 6 3.86 -18.49 2.61
CA PRO A 6 5.33 -18.58 2.67
C PRO A 6 6.03 -19.00 1.39
N ASN A 7 5.30 -19.64 0.48
CA ASN A 7 5.81 -20.12 -0.80
C ASN A 7 5.73 -19.05 -1.92
N HIS A 8 5.22 -17.85 -1.61
CA HIS A 8 5.12 -16.74 -2.55
C HIS A 8 6.40 -15.90 -2.54
N PRO A 9 6.92 -15.46 -3.70
CA PRO A 9 8.10 -14.59 -3.76
C PRO A 9 7.93 -13.30 -2.96
N ASP A 10 6.70 -12.82 -2.81
CA ASP A 10 6.37 -11.55 -2.11
C ASP A 10 6.13 -11.75 -0.61
N TYR A 11 6.22 -12.97 -0.10
CA TYR A 11 5.98 -13.26 1.31
C TYR A 11 6.95 -12.51 2.22
N GLY A 12 8.25 -12.57 1.92
CA GLY A 12 9.26 -11.86 2.71
C GLY A 12 9.04 -10.36 2.72
N LEU A 13 8.75 -9.79 1.55
CA LEU A 13 8.45 -8.37 1.38
C LEU A 13 7.21 -7.95 2.17
N ASN A 14 6.13 -8.73 2.09
CA ASN A 14 4.91 -8.46 2.84
C ASN A 14 5.12 -8.53 4.35
N GLN A 15 5.88 -9.52 4.85
CA GLN A 15 6.18 -9.63 6.27
C GLN A 15 6.96 -8.42 6.79
N GLN A 16 7.97 -7.97 6.03
CA GLN A 16 8.74 -6.77 6.37
C GLN A 16 7.84 -5.52 6.43
N ILE A 17 6.96 -5.35 5.45
CA ILE A 17 6.02 -4.23 5.42
C ILE A 17 5.03 -4.31 6.58
N ARG A 18 4.46 -5.49 6.86
CA ARG A 18 3.54 -5.69 7.99
C ARG A 18 4.20 -5.35 9.32
N GLN A 19 5.46 -5.73 9.51
CA GLN A 19 6.24 -5.36 10.69
C GLN A 19 6.44 -3.84 10.79
N GLY A 20 6.78 -3.19 9.67
CA GLY A 20 6.94 -1.73 9.62
C GLY A 20 5.63 -0.98 9.92
N VAL A 21 4.51 -1.42 9.36
CA VAL A 21 3.17 -0.86 9.64
C VAL A 21 2.79 -1.08 11.10
N ALA A 22 3.00 -2.29 11.64
CA ALA A 22 2.72 -2.56 13.05
C ALA A 22 3.56 -1.70 14.00
N ALA A 23 4.84 -1.47 13.67
CA ALA A 23 5.70 -0.56 14.41
C ALA A 23 5.23 0.91 14.30
N LEU A 24 4.73 1.31 13.14
CA LEU A 24 4.13 2.63 12.93
C LEU A 24 2.84 2.82 13.73
N ASP A 25 1.97 1.81 13.77
CA ASP A 25 0.74 1.83 14.55
C ASP A 25 1.05 1.91 16.05
N ALA A 26 2.00 1.09 16.53
CA ALA A 26 2.43 1.09 17.92
C ALA A 26 3.00 2.46 18.36
N GLN A 27 3.76 3.13 17.49
CA GLN A 27 4.24 4.50 17.74
C GLN A 27 3.11 5.52 17.91
N HIS A 28 1.97 5.31 17.26
CA HIS A 28 0.77 6.14 17.41
C HIS A 28 -0.21 5.61 18.47
N GLY A 29 0.15 4.58 19.23
CA GLY A 29 -0.71 3.97 20.25
C GLY A 29 -1.91 3.22 19.68
N ARG A 30 -1.85 2.80 18.40
CA ARG A 30 -2.90 2.00 17.76
C ARG A 30 -2.46 0.53 17.67
N PRO A 31 -3.39 -0.42 17.83
CA PRO A 31 -3.13 -1.81 17.50
C PRO A 31 -3.10 -1.99 15.97
N PHE A 32 -2.44 -3.05 15.52
CA PHE A 32 -2.55 -3.50 14.13
C PHE A 32 -3.99 -3.97 13.88
N ASP A 33 -4.70 -3.28 12.98
CA ASP A 33 -6.11 -3.52 12.68
C ASP A 33 -6.34 -3.79 11.18
N GLN A 34 -7.60 -3.88 10.76
CA GLN A 34 -7.94 -4.15 9.36
C GLN A 34 -7.49 -3.03 8.40
N THR A 35 -7.33 -1.80 8.87
CA THR A 35 -6.72 -0.72 8.10
C THR A 35 -5.23 -0.96 7.93
N SER A 36 -4.56 -1.41 8.99
CA SER A 36 -3.14 -1.82 8.93
C SER A 36 -2.91 -2.97 7.94
N GLU A 37 -3.85 -3.92 7.86
CA GLU A 37 -3.82 -4.97 6.84
C GLU A 37 -3.94 -4.42 5.41
N ARG A 38 -4.90 -3.53 5.16
CA ARG A 38 -5.06 -2.86 3.85
C ARG A 38 -3.82 -2.05 3.48
N LEU A 39 -3.26 -1.32 4.44
CA LEU A 39 -2.01 -0.58 4.27
C LEU A 39 -0.88 -1.53 3.87
N ALA A 40 -0.67 -2.61 4.62
CA ALA A 40 0.41 -3.54 4.33
C ALA A 40 0.27 -4.21 2.96
N ALA A 41 -0.95 -4.61 2.57
CA ALA A 41 -1.21 -5.19 1.26
C ALA A 41 -0.94 -4.19 0.13
N SER A 42 -1.45 -2.96 0.25
CA SER A 42 -1.26 -1.88 -0.72
C SER A 42 0.22 -1.50 -0.87
N LEU A 43 0.94 -1.41 0.25
CA LEU A 43 2.37 -1.13 0.25
C LEU A 43 3.19 -2.26 -0.37
N THR A 44 2.75 -3.51 -0.25
CA THR A 44 3.41 -4.65 -0.90
C THR A 44 3.32 -4.53 -2.42
N VAL A 45 2.14 -4.17 -2.94
CA VAL A 45 1.93 -3.88 -4.37
C VAL A 45 2.85 -2.73 -4.81
N LEU A 46 2.80 -1.61 -4.11
CA LEU A 46 3.62 -0.44 -4.42
C LEU A 46 5.11 -0.78 -4.46
N ALA A 47 5.61 -1.52 -3.46
CA ALA A 47 7.01 -1.94 -3.42
C ALA A 47 7.38 -2.79 -4.65
N ARG A 48 6.51 -3.71 -5.06
CA ARG A 48 6.72 -4.52 -6.27
C ARG A 48 6.70 -3.71 -7.55
N GLU A 49 5.71 -2.84 -7.72
CA GLU A 49 5.60 -1.98 -8.91
C GLU A 49 6.79 -1.03 -9.06
N GLN A 50 7.36 -0.59 -7.93
CA GLN A 50 8.54 0.28 -7.91
C GLN A 50 9.87 -0.50 -7.91
N GLY A 51 9.83 -1.83 -8.02
CA GLY A 51 11.01 -2.68 -8.12
C GLY A 51 11.80 -2.85 -6.82
N LEU A 52 11.20 -2.55 -5.66
CA LEU A 52 11.81 -2.85 -4.37
C LEU A 52 11.83 -4.37 -4.15
N GLN A 53 12.97 -4.85 -3.67
CA GLN A 53 13.17 -6.27 -3.36
C GLN A 53 12.94 -6.57 -1.88
N GLN A 54 13.14 -5.56 -1.03
CA GLN A 54 12.94 -5.61 0.41
C GLN A 54 12.46 -4.25 0.91
N VAL A 55 11.87 -4.22 2.10
CA VAL A 55 11.53 -2.98 2.81
C VAL A 55 12.18 -3.02 4.17
N ASP A 56 13.08 -2.08 4.41
CA ASP A 56 13.78 -1.92 5.69
C ASP A 56 13.03 -0.93 6.61
N HIS A 57 12.34 0.06 6.01
CA HIS A 57 11.58 1.06 6.78
C HIS A 57 10.23 1.39 6.14
N VAL A 58 9.21 1.52 7.00
CA VAL A 58 7.90 2.10 6.66
C VAL A 58 7.76 3.41 7.43
N LEU A 59 7.61 4.51 6.71
CA LEU A 59 7.62 5.86 7.27
C LEU A 59 6.39 6.63 6.82
N VAL A 60 6.01 7.66 7.57
CA VAL A 60 4.94 8.60 7.19
C VAL A 60 5.50 9.98 6.90
N SER A 61 4.82 10.75 6.05
CA SER A 61 5.19 12.14 5.79
C SER A 61 5.07 12.98 7.05
N ASN A 62 6.02 13.88 7.25
CA ASN A 62 5.89 14.96 8.22
C ASN A 62 4.79 15.95 7.82
N ALA A 63 4.29 16.70 8.79
CA ALA A 63 3.37 17.80 8.51
C ALA A 63 4.08 18.88 7.69
N THR A 64 3.35 19.44 6.74
CA THR A 64 3.76 20.57 5.90
C THR A 64 2.72 21.67 5.98
N ALA A 65 2.99 22.85 5.41
CA ALA A 65 2.00 23.92 5.34
C ALA A 65 0.72 23.53 4.56
N GLN A 66 0.80 22.52 3.70
CA GLN A 66 -0.29 22.09 2.82
C GLN A 66 -0.98 20.79 3.30
N HIS A 67 -0.25 19.92 3.99
CA HIS A 67 -0.73 18.59 4.35
C HIS A 67 -0.35 18.21 5.79
N PRO A 68 -1.24 17.51 6.52
CA PRO A 68 -0.93 17.01 7.86
C PRO A 68 0.14 15.91 7.82
N ALA A 69 0.71 15.61 8.99
CA ALA A 69 1.53 14.42 9.15
C ALA A 69 0.72 13.17 8.80
N GLY A 70 1.36 12.14 8.24
CA GLY A 70 0.66 10.93 7.82
C GLY A 70 -0.09 11.04 6.49
N HIS A 71 0.00 12.16 5.76
CA HIS A 71 -0.66 12.29 4.46
C HIS A 71 -0.16 11.26 3.43
N ASN A 72 1.15 11.04 3.38
CA ASN A 72 1.78 9.99 2.57
C ASN A 72 2.45 8.95 3.45
N ILE A 73 2.49 7.72 2.95
CA ILE A 73 3.25 6.62 3.52
C ILE A 73 4.35 6.22 2.53
N PHE A 74 5.52 5.88 3.07
CA PHE A 74 6.72 5.56 2.33
C PHE A 74 7.21 4.18 2.72
N VAL A 75 7.65 3.42 1.73
CA VAL A 75 8.44 2.20 1.92
C VAL A 75 9.86 2.50 1.43
N VAL A 76 10.84 2.16 2.23
CA VAL A 76 12.26 2.43 1.96
C VAL A 76 13.04 1.12 2.01
N GLN A 77 13.86 0.92 1.00
CA GLN A 77 14.86 -0.15 0.92
C GLN A 77 16.24 0.45 1.19
N GLY A 78 16.94 -0.13 2.15
CA GLY A 78 18.22 0.34 2.67
C GLY A 78 18.08 1.43 3.73
N ASP A 79 19.23 1.97 4.14
CA ASP A 79 19.30 3.01 5.15
C ASP A 79 18.76 4.36 4.59
N PRO A 80 17.79 5.02 5.24
CA PRO A 80 17.22 6.28 4.75
C PRO A 80 18.22 7.45 4.72
N THR A 81 19.33 7.34 5.45
CA THR A 81 20.46 8.29 5.42
C THR A 81 21.44 8.00 4.28
N ASN A 82 21.37 6.82 3.67
CA ASN A 82 22.17 6.48 2.50
C ASN A 82 21.54 7.09 1.24
N PRO A 83 22.27 7.89 0.44
CA PRO A 83 21.73 8.51 -0.78
C PRO A 83 21.34 7.50 -1.86
N ALA A 84 21.83 6.26 -1.80
CA ALA A 84 21.50 5.19 -2.73
C ALA A 84 20.25 4.38 -2.30
N HIS A 85 19.52 4.80 -1.27
CA HIS A 85 18.28 4.11 -0.90
C HIS A 85 17.25 4.18 -2.02
N LEU A 86 16.45 3.12 -2.13
CA LEU A 86 15.26 3.12 -2.97
C LEU A 86 14.05 3.41 -2.09
N ARG A 87 13.14 4.22 -2.59
CA ARG A 87 11.89 4.51 -1.88
C ARG A 87 10.73 4.57 -2.84
N ALA A 88 9.58 4.13 -2.36
CA ALA A 88 8.30 4.35 -2.99
C ALA A 88 7.36 5.05 -2.02
N MET A 89 6.37 5.78 -2.55
CA MET A 89 5.37 6.43 -1.73
C MET A 89 3.99 6.34 -2.36
N MET A 90 2.97 6.42 -1.50
CA MET A 90 1.59 6.61 -1.91
C MET A 90 0.81 7.36 -0.82
N PRO A 91 -0.34 7.98 -1.18
CA PRO A 91 -1.20 8.60 -0.18
C PRO A 91 -1.72 7.57 0.82
N THR A 92 -1.60 7.85 2.12
CA THR A 92 -2.04 6.94 3.18
C THR A 92 -3.53 6.65 3.07
N ALA A 93 -4.33 7.66 2.69
CA ALA A 93 -5.76 7.49 2.49
C ALA A 93 -6.07 6.50 1.35
N VAL A 94 -5.27 6.45 0.29
CA VAL A 94 -5.45 5.50 -0.82
C VAL A 94 -5.11 4.08 -0.34
N ALA A 95 -3.96 3.93 0.31
CA ALA A 95 -3.52 2.65 0.85
C ALA A 95 -4.48 2.09 1.93
N ALA A 96 -5.09 2.96 2.73
CA ALA A 96 -6.05 2.59 3.76
C ALA A 96 -7.44 2.23 3.22
N GLN A 97 -7.79 2.69 2.01
CA GLN A 97 -9.10 2.44 1.38
C GLN A 97 -9.07 1.28 0.39
N MET A 98 -7.91 0.97 -0.20
CA MET A 98 -7.77 -0.12 -1.15
C MET A 98 -8.11 -1.46 -0.47
N PRO A 99 -9.08 -2.23 -0.98
CA PRO A 99 -9.40 -3.55 -0.45
C PRO A 99 -8.20 -4.49 -0.53
N VAL A 100 -7.99 -5.30 0.51
CA VAL A 100 -6.91 -6.31 0.52
C VAL A 100 -7.01 -7.20 -0.72
N GLU A 101 -8.23 -7.59 -1.11
CA GLU A 101 -8.48 -8.42 -2.29
C GLU A 101 -7.96 -7.79 -3.59
N GLN A 102 -8.12 -6.47 -3.77
CA GLN A 102 -7.56 -5.76 -4.94
C GLN A 102 -6.04 -5.77 -4.91
N SER A 103 -5.43 -5.56 -3.75
CA SER A 103 -3.98 -5.65 -3.63
C SER A 103 -3.48 -7.08 -3.93
N MET A 104 -4.19 -8.10 -3.45
CA MET A 104 -3.86 -9.50 -3.72
C MET A 104 -4.02 -9.86 -5.20
N GLN A 105 -5.03 -9.31 -5.88
CA GLN A 105 -5.20 -9.42 -7.34
C GLN A 105 -3.99 -8.82 -8.08
N ALA A 106 -3.53 -7.65 -7.67
CA ALA A 106 -2.36 -7.00 -8.27
C ALA A 106 -1.06 -7.80 -8.06
N LEU A 107 -0.95 -8.54 -6.95
CA LEU A 107 0.16 -9.46 -6.68
C LEU A 107 -0.02 -10.84 -7.37
N GLY A 108 -1.11 -11.05 -8.12
CA GLY A 108 -1.39 -12.32 -8.80
C GLY A 108 -1.80 -13.48 -7.89
N LEU A 109 -2.23 -13.20 -6.65
CA LEU A 109 -2.53 -14.20 -5.61
C LEU A 109 -3.96 -14.75 -5.66
N THR A 110 -4.88 -14.03 -6.30
CA THR A 110 -6.21 -14.55 -6.60
C THR A 110 -6.17 -15.29 -7.92
N ALA A 111 -6.40 -16.60 -7.89
CA ALA A 111 -6.58 -17.39 -9.08
C ALA A 111 -7.75 -16.82 -9.92
N GLN A 112 -7.42 -16.31 -11.10
CA GLN A 112 -8.33 -16.14 -12.25
C GLN A 112 -9.68 -15.47 -11.96
N GLN A 113 -9.70 -14.15 -11.98
CA GLN A 113 -10.82 -13.42 -12.59
C GLN A 113 -10.32 -12.04 -12.97
N GLN A 114 -10.18 -11.83 -14.29
CA GLN A 114 -10.05 -10.50 -14.87
C GLN A 114 -11.16 -9.61 -14.31
N VAL A 115 -10.80 -8.49 -13.69
CA VAL A 115 -11.71 -7.35 -13.54
C VAL A 115 -10.95 -6.15 -14.07
N GLU A 116 -11.45 -5.64 -15.20
CA GLU A 116 -10.98 -4.48 -15.94
C GLU A 116 -10.75 -3.24 -15.06
N PRO A 117 -9.82 -2.34 -15.45
CA PRO A 117 -9.61 -1.06 -14.78
C PRO A 117 -10.82 -0.14 -14.98
N GLN A 118 -11.65 0.02 -13.94
CA GLN A 118 -12.69 1.06 -13.90
C GLN A 118 -12.27 2.22 -12.99
N ALA A 119 -11.68 3.25 -13.60
CA ALA A 119 -11.72 4.63 -13.09
C ALA A 119 -11.39 5.65 -14.20
N GLN A 120 -12.12 5.58 -15.32
CA GLN A 120 -12.34 6.71 -16.22
C GLN A 120 -13.85 6.88 -16.48
N GLU A 121 -14.63 7.05 -15.41
CA GLU A 121 -16.00 7.55 -15.49
C GLU A 121 -16.16 8.74 -14.54
N MET A 122 -15.50 9.84 -14.90
CA MET A 122 -15.94 11.16 -14.46
C MET A 122 -16.66 11.82 -15.63
N GLN A 123 -17.96 11.50 -15.76
CA GLN A 123 -19.06 12.41 -16.11
C GLN A 123 -20.35 11.61 -16.35
N ASN A 124 -21.00 11.30 -15.22
CA ASN A 124 -22.41 10.90 -15.08
C ASN A 124 -23.34 12.10 -15.50
N PRO A 125 -24.68 12.01 -15.51
CA PRO A 125 -25.55 11.42 -16.55
C PRO A 125 -26.70 12.36 -17.01
N THR A 126 -27.09 12.28 -18.30
CA THR A 126 -28.46 11.99 -18.83
C THR A 126 -29.64 13.00 -18.55
N PRO A 127 -30.86 12.82 -19.10
CA PRO A 127 -31.39 12.92 -20.48
C PRO A 127 -32.47 14.03 -20.66
N ARG A 128 -32.99 14.26 -21.89
CA ARG A 128 -34.45 14.32 -22.11
C ARG A 128 -34.86 14.19 -23.59
N MET A 129 -35.79 13.25 -23.85
CA MET A 129 -36.58 13.14 -25.10
C MET A 129 -37.47 14.36 -25.33
N GLY A 130 -37.69 14.65 -26.61
CA GLY A 130 -38.78 15.44 -27.20
C GLY A 130 -38.74 15.27 -28.71
#